data_AF-A0ABD3V6M8-F1
#
_entry.id   AF-A0ABD3V6M8-F1
#
_cell.length_a   1.000
_cell.length_b   1.000
_cell.length_c   1.000
_cell.angle_alpha   90.00
_cell.angle_beta   90.00
_cell.angle_gamma   90.00
#
_symmetry.space_group_name_H-M   'P 1'
#
loop_
_entity.id
_entity.type
_entity.pdbx_description
1 polymer ?
#
loop_
_entity_poly.entity_id
_entity_poly.type
_entity_poly.pdbx_seq_one_letter_code
_entity_poly.pdbx_strand_id
1 'polypeptide(L)'
;MATYWMILVNPHGYTVDQVAGLVLHDLDANGDGLVSESELIQELFRKWDSNNDLKVSHEEFVHHWVNTYHDHPDTTNTFFHNLDTDHDRFLTMTDIISHLPELDQNHDNHVTLSEFNAFLHMTVFDG
;
A
#
# COMPACT_ATOMS: atom_id res chain seq x y z
N MET A 1 20.04 -9.91 -21.77
CA MET A 1 19.75 -8.68 -21.00
C MET A 1 18.30 -8.77 -20.57
N ALA A 2 18.02 -9.48 -19.47
CA ALA A 2 16.65 -9.55 -18.96
C ALA A 2 16.34 -8.17 -18.35
N THR A 3 15.39 -7.46 -18.94
CA THR A 3 14.98 -6.13 -18.48
C THR A 3 14.29 -6.26 -17.14
N TYR A 4 14.62 -5.30 -16.29
CA TYR A 4 14.32 -5.09 -14.87
C TYR A 4 12.85 -5.26 -14.42
N TRP A 5 11.90 -5.47 -15.35
CA TRP A 5 10.47 -5.66 -15.13
C TRP A 5 10.08 -7.01 -14.49
N MET A 6 11.05 -7.84 -14.08
CA MET A 6 10.84 -9.25 -13.73
C MET A 6 10.86 -9.54 -12.22
N ILE A 7 11.09 -8.55 -11.34
CA ILE A 7 11.49 -8.85 -9.95
C ILE A 7 10.34 -8.87 -8.92
N LEU A 8 9.20 -8.22 -9.13
CA LEU A 8 8.05 -8.38 -8.22
C LEU A 8 6.82 -8.80 -9.00
N VAL A 9 6.92 -9.99 -9.60
CA VAL A 9 5.74 -10.73 -9.99
C VAL A 9 5.30 -11.49 -8.76
N ASN A 10 4.14 -11.17 -8.22
CA ASN A 10 3.61 -11.97 -7.12
C ASN A 10 3.41 -13.43 -7.60
N PRO A 11 3.26 -14.43 -6.70
CA PRO A 11 3.02 -15.83 -7.07
C PRO A 11 1.94 -16.07 -8.14
N HIS A 12 1.05 -15.11 -8.39
CA HIS A 12 -0.02 -15.16 -9.39
C HIS A 12 0.33 -14.51 -10.73
N GLY A 13 1.53 -13.96 -10.89
CA GLY A 13 1.97 -13.33 -12.12
C GLY A 13 1.55 -11.85 -12.27
N TYR A 14 1.09 -11.21 -11.19
CA TYR A 14 0.78 -9.78 -11.21
C TYR A 14 2.02 -8.92 -11.03
N THR A 15 2.14 -7.86 -11.83
CA THR A 15 3.15 -6.80 -11.63
C THR A 15 2.77 -5.89 -10.47
N VAL A 16 3.74 -5.13 -9.95
CA VAL A 16 3.51 -4.07 -8.95
C VAL A 16 2.37 -3.14 -9.37
N ASP A 17 2.35 -2.70 -10.63
CA ASP A 17 1.30 -1.82 -11.15
C ASP A 17 -0.09 -2.47 -11.14
N GLN A 18 -0.18 -3.79 -11.30
CA GLN A 18 -1.44 -4.52 -11.23
C GLN A 18 -1.90 -4.67 -9.77
N VAL A 19 -0.97 -4.93 -8.84
CA VAL A 19 -1.27 -4.96 -7.40
C VAL A 19 -1.74 -3.57 -6.93
N ALA A 20 -1.05 -2.51 -7.34
CA ALA A 20 -1.45 -1.12 -7.09
C ALA A 20 -2.89 -0.83 -7.55
N GLY A 21 -3.24 -1.25 -8.77
CA GLY A 21 -4.59 -1.11 -9.30
C GLY A 21 -5.63 -1.88 -8.49
N LEU A 22 -5.30 -3.08 -8.01
CA LEU A 22 -6.18 -3.86 -7.14
C LEU A 22 -6.37 -3.17 -5.77
N VAL A 23 -5.28 -2.68 -5.17
CA VAL A 23 -5.31 -1.99 -3.88
C VAL A 23 -6.16 -0.72 -3.94
N LEU A 24 -5.93 0.14 -4.94
CA LEU A 24 -6.72 1.36 -5.07
C LEU A 24 -8.20 1.09 -5.35
N HIS A 25 -8.51 0.11 -6.21
CA HIS A 25 -9.89 -0.31 -6.41
C HIS A 25 -10.53 -0.83 -5.12
N ASP A 26 -9.77 -1.53 -4.29
CA ASP A 26 -10.24 -2.03 -3.01
C ASP A 26 -10.49 -0.91 -1.97
N LEU A 27 -9.78 0.21 -2.09
CA LEU A 27 -9.88 1.38 -1.22
C LEU A 27 -10.88 2.44 -1.72
N ASP A 28 -11.22 2.43 -3.02
CA ASP A 28 -12.24 3.28 -3.64
C ASP A 28 -13.64 2.86 -3.16
N ALA A 29 -14.00 3.30 -1.95
CA ALA A 29 -15.26 2.92 -1.31
C ALA A 29 -16.48 3.55 -1.98
N ASN A 30 -16.33 4.75 -2.55
CA ASN A 30 -17.43 5.48 -3.16
C ASN A 30 -17.64 5.12 -4.66
N GLY A 31 -16.64 4.51 -5.30
CA GLY A 31 -16.66 4.01 -6.68
C GLY A 31 -16.53 5.12 -7.73
N ASP A 32 -15.94 6.26 -7.40
CA ASP A 32 -15.73 7.39 -8.32
C ASP A 32 -14.45 7.24 -9.16
N GLY A 33 -13.66 6.21 -8.91
CA GLY A 33 -12.42 5.91 -9.61
C GLY A 33 -11.20 6.68 -9.08
N LEU A 34 -11.36 7.40 -7.97
CA LEU A 34 -10.30 8.07 -7.22
C LEU A 34 -10.32 7.57 -5.78
N VAL A 35 -9.16 7.55 -5.11
CA VAL A 35 -9.08 7.25 -3.69
C VAL A 35 -8.75 8.55 -2.97
N SER A 36 -9.71 9.14 -2.28
CA SER A 36 -9.42 10.31 -1.44
C SER A 36 -8.50 9.93 -0.27
N GLU A 37 -7.75 10.89 0.28
CA GLU A 37 -6.93 10.63 1.49
C GLU A 37 -7.76 10.04 2.64
N SER A 38 -9.02 10.47 2.76
CA SER A 38 -9.96 9.96 3.74
C SER A 38 -10.33 8.49 3.48
N GLU A 39 -10.56 8.11 2.22
CA GLU A 39 -10.84 6.71 1.86
C GLU A 39 -9.61 5.84 2.07
N LEU A 40 -8.43 6.32 1.68
CA LEU A 40 -7.15 5.65 1.96
C LEU A 40 -7.04 5.34 3.46
N ILE A 41 -7.18 6.34 4.32
CA ILE A 41 -7.06 6.15 5.78
C ILE A 41 -8.16 5.21 6.30
N GLN A 42 -9.42 5.51 6.00
CA GLN A 42 -10.54 4.77 6.60
C GLN A 42 -10.60 3.32 6.13
N GLU A 43 -10.43 3.06 4.83
CA GLU A 43 -10.53 1.72 4.28
C GLU A 43 -9.31 0.87 4.62
N LEU A 44 -8.12 1.47 4.72
CA LEU A 44 -6.92 0.75 5.13
C LEU A 44 -7.05 0.21 6.56
N PHE A 45 -7.44 1.05 7.51
CA PHE A 45 -7.73 0.58 8.88
C PHE A 45 -8.92 -0.37 8.89
N ARG A 46 -10.03 -0.06 8.21
CA ARG A 46 -11.22 -0.93 8.20
C ARG A 46 -10.92 -2.34 7.69
N LYS A 47 -10.04 -2.48 6.70
CA LYS A 47 -9.71 -3.78 6.11
C LYS A 47 -8.63 -4.53 6.87
N TRP A 48 -7.61 -3.83 7.37
CA TRP A 48 -6.41 -4.50 7.90
C TRP A 48 -6.31 -4.46 9.43
N ASP A 49 -6.95 -3.52 10.11
CA ASP A 49 -7.08 -3.51 11.58
C ASP A 49 -8.16 -4.53 12.00
N SER A 50 -7.72 -5.76 12.26
CA SER A 50 -8.63 -6.87 12.57
C SER A 50 -9.15 -6.81 14.00
N ASN A 51 -8.36 -6.23 14.90
CA ASN A 51 -8.63 -6.20 16.32
C ASN A 51 -9.32 -4.88 16.78
N ASN A 52 -9.45 -3.92 15.86
CA ASN A 52 -10.04 -2.59 16.04
C ASN A 52 -9.34 -1.72 17.10
N ASP A 53 -8.00 -1.82 17.18
CA ASP A 53 -7.18 -0.99 18.07
C ASP A 53 -6.63 0.28 17.40
N LEU A 54 -7.14 0.61 16.20
CA LEU A 54 -6.83 1.79 15.38
C LEU A 54 -5.39 1.80 14.87
N LYS A 55 -4.75 0.64 14.80
CA LYS A 55 -3.43 0.45 14.22
C LYS A 55 -3.38 -0.91 13.52
N VAL A 56 -2.51 -1.04 12.54
CA VAL A 56 -2.32 -2.31 11.83
C VAL A 56 -0.96 -2.86 12.22
N SER A 57 -0.95 -3.95 12.98
CA SER A 57 0.31 -4.63 13.29
C SER A 57 0.93 -5.25 12.02
N HIS A 58 2.25 -5.45 12.05
CA HIS A 58 2.96 -6.18 10.99
C HIS A 58 2.29 -7.53 10.66
N GLU A 59 1.89 -8.28 11.68
CA GLU A 59 1.24 -9.58 11.49
C GLU A 59 -0.14 -9.45 10.83
N GLU A 60 -0.95 -8.45 11.20
CA GLU A 60 -2.24 -8.18 10.56
C GLU A 60 -2.08 -7.75 9.10
N PHE A 61 -1.13 -6.87 8.83
CA PHE A 61 -0.81 -6.41 7.47
C PHE A 61 -0.39 -7.56 6.57
N VAL A 62 0.61 -8.36 7.00
CA VAL A 62 1.11 -9.49 6.22
C VAL A 62 0.01 -10.52 6.00
N HIS A 63 -0.76 -10.85 7.03
CA HIS A 63 -1.85 -11.80 6.91
C HIS A 63 -2.91 -11.35 5.90
N HIS A 64 -3.35 -10.09 5.96
CA HIS A 64 -4.35 -9.59 5.02
C HIS A 64 -3.82 -9.41 3.61
N TRP A 65 -2.62 -8.86 3.45
CA TRP A 65 -2.03 -8.60 2.15
C TRP A 65 -1.75 -9.89 1.38
N VAL A 66 -1.14 -10.88 2.04
CA VAL A 66 -0.89 -12.20 1.43
C VAL A 66 -2.21 -12.91 1.11
N ASN A 67 -3.23 -12.82 1.97
CA ASN A 67 -4.51 -13.47 1.67
C ASN A 67 -5.31 -12.78 0.56
N THR A 68 -5.21 -11.45 0.44
CA THR A 68 -5.99 -10.67 -0.53
C THR A 68 -5.31 -10.64 -1.89
N TYR A 69 -4.04 -10.28 -1.90
CA TYR A 69 -3.27 -10.04 -3.13
C TYR A 69 -2.33 -11.19 -3.49
N HIS A 70 -2.26 -12.23 -2.64
CA HIS A 70 -1.41 -13.41 -2.85
C HIS A 70 0.05 -13.06 -3.13
N ASP A 71 0.54 -12.00 -2.48
CA ASP A 71 1.91 -11.54 -2.61
C ASP A 71 2.89 -12.40 -1.80
N HIS A 72 4.18 -12.31 -2.12
CA HIS A 72 5.19 -13.00 -1.33
C HIS A 72 5.35 -12.30 0.04
N PRO A 73 5.46 -13.04 1.15
CA PRO A 73 5.65 -12.44 2.46
C PRO A 73 6.86 -11.49 2.53
N ASP A 74 7.95 -11.79 1.82
CA ASP A 74 9.13 -10.92 1.80
C ASP A 74 8.84 -9.54 1.17
N THR A 75 8.13 -9.52 0.04
CA THR A 75 7.70 -8.28 -0.63
C THR A 75 6.76 -7.48 0.27
N THR A 76 5.86 -8.18 0.94
CA THR A 76 4.91 -7.61 1.91
C THR A 76 5.63 -6.98 3.11
N ASN A 77 6.69 -7.62 3.61
CA ASN A 77 7.50 -7.10 4.71
C ASN A 77 8.23 -5.81 4.31
N THR A 78 8.77 -5.74 3.08
CA THR A 78 9.37 -4.51 2.55
C THR A 78 8.34 -3.39 2.47
N PHE A 79 7.13 -3.67 1.96
CA PHE A 79 6.06 -2.68 1.94
C PHE A 79 5.68 -2.18 3.33
N PHE A 80 5.52 -3.09 4.28
CA PHE A 80 5.24 -2.72 5.66
C PHE A 80 6.34 -1.80 6.23
N HIS A 81 7.60 -2.21 6.08
CA HIS A 81 8.73 -1.47 6.62
C HIS A 81 8.86 -0.06 6.02
N ASN A 82 8.50 0.10 4.75
CA ASN A 82 8.55 1.39 4.07
C ASN A 82 7.40 2.32 4.47
N LEU A 83 6.26 1.76 4.91
CA LEU A 83 5.12 2.53 5.40
C LEU A 83 5.25 2.86 6.90
N ASP A 84 5.93 2.01 7.67
CA ASP A 84 6.18 2.16 9.11
C ASP A 84 7.28 3.20 9.35
N THR A 85 6.89 4.48 9.46
CA THR A 85 7.80 5.64 9.48
C THR A 85 8.60 5.71 10.78
N ASP A 86 7.97 5.41 11.92
CA ASP A 86 8.63 5.45 13.22
C ASP A 86 9.27 4.11 13.63
N HIS A 87 9.08 3.07 12.81
CA HIS A 87 9.62 1.73 12.97
C HIS A 87 9.17 1.05 14.27
N ASP A 88 7.98 1.39 14.77
CA ASP A 88 7.41 0.80 15.97
C ASP A 88 6.70 -0.54 15.72
N ARG A 89 6.65 -0.98 14.45
CA ARG A 89 5.98 -2.19 13.94
C ARG A 89 4.46 -2.11 13.94
N PHE A 90 3.90 -0.91 13.94
CA PHE A 90 2.48 -0.64 13.76
C PHE A 90 2.29 0.45 12.72
N LEU A 91 1.43 0.21 11.72
CA LEU A 91 0.96 1.29 10.87
C LEU A 91 -0.14 2.04 11.61
N THR A 92 0.10 3.31 11.87
CA THR A 92 -0.86 4.24 12.49
C THR A 92 -1.27 5.32 11.50
N MET A 93 -2.29 6.10 11.88
CA MET A 93 -2.72 7.23 11.07
C MET A 93 -1.58 8.24 10.84
N THR A 94 -0.63 8.35 11.77
CA THR A 94 0.54 9.24 11.63
C THR A 94 1.47 8.78 10.52
N ASP A 95 1.65 7.47 10.37
CA ASP A 95 2.51 6.89 9.34
C ASP A 95 1.94 7.14 7.96
N ILE A 96 0.64 6.90 7.78
CA ILE A 96 -0.05 7.20 6.52
C ILE A 96 0.03 8.69 6.19
N ILE A 97 -0.22 9.58 7.16
CA ILE A 97 -0.14 11.03 6.97
C ILE A 97 1.27 11.47 6.58
N SER A 98 2.30 10.80 7.10
CA SER A 98 3.70 11.11 6.79
C SER A 98 4.05 10.81 5.33
N HIS A 99 3.40 9.81 4.72
CA HIS A 99 3.56 9.47 3.30
C HIS A 99 2.60 10.19 2.35
N LEU A 100 1.56 10.88 2.85
CA LEU A 100 0.63 11.64 1.99
C LEU A 100 1.34 12.59 1.03
N PRO A 101 2.39 13.35 1.39
CA PRO A 101 3.08 14.22 0.43
C PRO A 101 3.76 13.46 -0.72
N GLU A 102 4.09 12.18 -0.53
CA GLU A 102 4.69 11.31 -1.55
C GLU A 102 3.61 10.58 -2.38
N LEU A 103 2.46 10.29 -1.76
CA LEU A 103 1.29 9.61 -2.34
C LEU A 103 0.32 10.55 -3.07
N ASP A 104 0.22 11.81 -2.66
CA ASP A 104 -0.55 12.89 -3.28
C ASP A 104 0.43 14.03 -3.64
N GLN A 105 1.18 13.80 -4.72
CA GLN A 105 2.24 14.70 -5.17
C GLN A 105 1.70 16.02 -5.72
N ASN A 106 0.46 16.01 -6.22
CA ASN A 106 -0.17 17.17 -6.82
C ASN A 106 -0.99 17.99 -5.79
N HIS A 107 -1.18 17.44 -4.58
CA HIS A 107 -1.92 18.01 -3.46
C HIS A 107 -3.40 18.29 -3.77
N ASP A 108 -4.04 17.41 -4.54
CA ASP A 108 -5.47 17.48 -4.86
C ASP A 108 -6.36 16.68 -3.91
N ASN A 109 -5.76 16.09 -2.86
CA ASN A 109 -6.36 15.22 -1.85
C ASN A 109 -6.86 13.87 -2.38
N HIS A 110 -6.41 13.45 -3.57
CA HIS A 110 -6.69 12.14 -4.14
C HIS A 110 -5.38 11.44 -4.49
N VAL A 111 -5.34 10.14 -4.23
CA VAL A 111 -4.24 9.26 -4.61
C VAL A 111 -4.65 8.52 -5.88
N THR A 112 -4.02 8.88 -6.99
CA THR A 112 -4.25 8.21 -8.27
C THR A 112 -3.34 6.98 -8.43
N LEU A 113 -3.69 6.10 -9.36
CA LEU A 113 -2.85 4.95 -9.72
C LEU A 113 -1.44 5.37 -10.14
N SER A 114 -1.29 6.54 -10.77
CA SER A 114 0.02 7.04 -11.18
C SER A 114 0.87 7.43 -9.98
N GLU A 115 0.29 8.14 -9.00
CA GLU A 115 1.02 8.57 -7.80
C GLU A 115 1.32 7.39 -6.88
N PHE A 116 0.36 6.49 -6.69
CA PHE A 116 0.57 5.26 -5.93
C PHE A 116 1.67 4.40 -6.56
N ASN A 117 1.67 4.23 -7.89
CA ASN A 117 2.77 3.53 -8.57
C ASN A 117 4.10 4.26 -8.38
N ALA A 118 4.15 5.57 -8.53
CA ALA A 118 5.39 6.33 -8.32
C ALA A 118 5.95 6.09 -6.90
N PHE A 119 5.07 6.09 -5.89
CA PHE A 119 5.42 5.77 -4.51
C PHE A 119 5.94 4.33 -4.35
N LEU A 120 5.25 3.32 -4.90
CA LEU A 120 5.70 1.93 -4.81
C LEU A 120 7.04 1.71 -5.53
N HIS A 121 7.25 2.34 -6.68
CA HIS A 121 8.52 2.26 -7.40
C HIS A 121 9.64 2.96 -6.60
N MET A 122 9.39 4.13 -6.01
CA MET A 122 10.38 4.79 -5.15
C MET A 122 10.78 3.90 -3.96
N THR A 123 9.79 3.37 -3.24
CA THR A 123 10.01 2.61 -2.00
C THR A 123 10.63 1.22 -2.23
N VAL A 124 10.35 0.58 -3.37
CA VAL A 124 10.92 -0.73 -3.72
C VAL A 124 12.32 -0.63 -4.34
N PHE A 125 12.65 0.48 -5.01
CA PHE A 125 13.89 0.62 -5.77
C PHE A 125 14.98 1.50 -5.13
N ASP A 126 14.68 2.29 -4.09
CA ASP A 126 15.68 3.06 -3.31
C ASP A 126 16.20 2.36 -2.03
N GLY A 127 15.91 1.06 -1.86
CA GLY A 127 16.39 0.22 -0.75
C GLY A 127 17.60 -0.67 -1.07
#